data_AF-A0A7X6CIE6-F1
#
_entry.id   AF-A0A7X6CIE6-F1
#
_cell.length_a   1.000
_cell.length_b   1.000
_cell.length_c   1.000
_cell.angle_alpha   90.00
_cell.angle_beta   90.00
_cell.angle_gamma   90.00
#
_symmetry.space_group_name_H-M   'P 1'
#
loop_
_entity.id
_entity.type
_entity.pdbx_description
1 polymer ?
#
loop_
_entity_poly.entity_id
_entity_poly.type
_entity_poly.pdbx_seq_one_letter_code
_entity_poly.pdbx_strand_id
1 'polypeptide(L)' 'MNLQSLLMGIYDRARFDLTLDYDREPVPRFKEEDRVWADELLREIGRR' A
#
# COMPACT_ATOMS: atom_id res chain seq x y z
N MET A 1 -27.35 -13.33 -7.84
CA MET A 1 -26.64 -12.15 -7.31
C MET A 1 -25.18 -12.28 -7.71
N ASN A 2 -24.56 -11.24 -8.26
CA ASN A 2 -23.19 -11.32 -8.78
C ASN A 2 -22.20 -10.73 -7.76
N LEU A 3 -21.39 -11.58 -7.14
CA LEU A 3 -20.42 -11.19 -6.10
C LEU A 3 -19.39 -10.18 -6.61
N GLN A 4 -18.95 -10.32 -7.86
CA GLN A 4 -17.99 -9.41 -8.48
C GLN A 4 -18.53 -7.98 -8.54
N SER A 5 -19.79 -7.82 -8.92
CA SER A 5 -20.45 -6.50 -9.03
C SER A 5 -20.63 -5.85 -7.65
N LEU A 6 -20.89 -6.64 -6.62
CA LEU A 6 -20.99 -6.15 -5.24
C LEU A 6 -19.63 -5.67 -4.72
N LEU A 7 -18.57 -6.44 -4.94
CA LEU A 7 -17.21 -6.06 -4.55
C LEU A 7 -16.77 -4.78 -5.27
N MET A 8 -16.97 -4.70 -6.59
CA MET A 8 -16.67 -3.51 -7.39
C MET A 8 -17.37 -2.26 -6.83
N GLY A 9 -18.65 -2.37 -6.47
CA GLY A 9 -19.39 -1.26 -5.87
C GLY A 9 -18.95 -0.88 -4.45
N ILE A 10 -18.25 -1.76 -3.73
CA ILE A 10 -17.62 -1.42 -2.44
C ILE A 10 -16.29 -0.71 -2.70
N TYR A 11 -15.46 -1.20 -3.63
CA TYR A 11 -14.19 -0.56 -4.01
C TYR A 11 -14.36 0.88 -4.52
N ASP A 12 -15.37 1.12 -5.36
CA ASP A 12 -15.63 2.45 -5.94
C ASP A 12 -16.05 3.49 -4.87
N ARG A 13 -16.78 3.06 -3.84
CA ARG A 13 -17.37 3.96 -2.83
C ARG A 13 -16.49 4.10 -1.59
N ALA A 14 -15.90 2.99 -1.15
CA ALA A 14 -14.91 2.98 -0.09
C ALA A 14 -13.54 3.10 -0.73
N ARG A 15 -13.31 4.19 -1.48
CA ARG A 15 -11.95 4.57 -1.90
C ARG A 15 -11.13 4.53 -0.64
N PHE A 16 -10.31 3.50 -0.50
CA PHE A 16 -9.52 3.38 0.70
C PHE A 16 -8.67 4.64 0.72
N ASP A 17 -8.86 5.48 1.74
CA ASP A 17 -7.91 6.55 2.04
C ASP A 17 -6.64 5.84 2.57
N LEU A 18 -5.94 5.15 1.66
CA LEU A 18 -4.66 4.50 1.91
C LEU A 18 -3.60 5.58 1.82
N THR A 19 -3.78 6.64 2.61
CA THR A 19 -2.64 7.47 2.98
C THR A 19 -1.77 6.59 3.86
N LEU A 20 -0.93 5.78 3.20
CA LEU A 20 0.07 4.96 3.85
C LEU A 20 1.14 5.90 4.37
N ASP A 21 1.40 5.81 5.67
CA ASP A 21 2.52 6.45 6.30
C ASP A 21 3.78 5.64 5.96
N TYR A 22 4.53 6.12 4.97
CA TYR A 22 5.76 5.49 4.50
C TYR A 22 6.97 5.72 5.42
N ASP A 23 6.86 6.62 6.39
CA ASP A 23 7.88 6.80 7.42
C ASP A 23 7.76 5.74 8.52
N ARG A 24 6.61 5.08 8.61
CA ARG A 24 6.36 4.00 9.56
C ARG A 24 6.96 2.67 9.08
N GLU A 25 7.58 1.95 10.01
CA GLU A 25 8.10 0.60 9.72
C GLU A 25 6.94 -0.37 9.43
N PRO A 26 6.98 -1.12 8.31
CA PRO A 26 5.93 -2.04 7.92
C PRO A 26 5.84 -3.24 8.88
N VAL A 27 4.62 -3.78 9.03
CA VAL A 27 4.34 -4.95 9.85
C VAL A 27 3.66 -6.03 8.98
N PRO A 28 4.24 -7.24 8.87
CA PRO A 28 5.52 -7.67 9.43
C PRO A 28 6.70 -6.92 8.80
N ARG A 29 7.82 -6.87 9.52
CA ARG A 29 9.06 -6.25 9.02
C ARG A 29 9.52 -6.93 7.74
N PHE A 30 10.04 -6.13 6.82
CA PHE A 30 10.71 -6.64 5.63
C PHE A 30 12.00 -7.38 5.98
N LYS A 31 12.41 -8.28 5.07
CA LYS A 31 13.77 -8.82 5.09
C LYS A 31 14.75 -7.71 4.74
N GLU A 32 16.03 -7.90 5.05
CA GLU A 32 17.05 -6.86 4.86
C GLU A 32 17.17 -6.41 3.40
N GLU A 33 17.17 -7.35 2.45
CA GLU A 33 17.20 -7.07 1.00
C GLU A 33 15.98 -6.26 0.53
N ASP A 34 14.79 -6.66 0.98
CA ASP A 34 13.53 -5.98 0.66
C ASP A 34 13.46 -4.59 1.27
N ARG A 35 14.09 -4.38 2.44
CA ARG A 35 14.13 -3.09 3.13
C ARG A 35 14.97 -2.07 2.37
N VAL A 36 16.12 -2.48 1.84
CA VAL A 36 16.99 -1.61 1.02
C VAL A 36 16.25 -1.22 -0.25
N TRP A 37 15.68 -2.19 -0.96
CA TRP A 37 14.90 -1.94 -2.18
C TRP A 37 13.71 -0.99 -1.92
N ALA A 38 12.97 -1.20 -0.84
CA ALA A 38 11.83 -0.35 -0.50
C ALA A 38 12.26 1.09 -0.18
N ASP A 39 13.36 1.28 0.54
CA ASP A 39 13.88 2.63 0.86
C ASP A 39 14.32 3.39 -0.40
N GLU A 40 15.02 2.72 -1.31
CA GLU A 40 15.44 3.28 -2.60
C GLU A 40 14.22 3.71 -3.43
N LEU A 41 13.24 2.81 -3.56
CA LEU A 41 12.01 3.09 -4.30
C LEU A 41 11.24 4.27 -3.73
N LEU A 42 11.09 4.33 -2.40
CA LEU A 42 10.33 5.40 -1.73
C LEU A 42 10.98 6.77 -1.94
N ARG A 43 12.31 6.84 -1.96
CA ARG A 43 13.05 8.07 -2.28
C ARG A 43 12.88 8.48 -3.74
N GLU A 44 12.90 7.53 -4.67
CA GLU A 44 12.69 7.80 -6.09
C GLU A 44 11.32 8.44 -6.35
N ILE A 45 10.28 7.95 -5.68
CA ILE A 45 8.90 8.44 -5.86
C ILE A 45 8.53 9.62 -4.92
N GLY A 46 9.48 10.15 -4.16
CA GLY A 46 9.29 11.27 -3.25
C GLY A 46 8.32 10.97 -2.09
N ARG A 47 8.28 9.72 -1.63
CA ARG A 47 7.50 9.25 -0.48
C ARG A 47 8.35 9.06 0.78
N ARG A 48 9.65 9.33 0.68
CA ARG A 48 10.63 9.44 1.77
C ARG A 48 11.81 10.31 1.32
#